data_AF-A0A9P5QZ07-F1
#
_entry.id   AF-A0A9P5QZ07-F1
#
_cell.length_a   1.000
_cell.length_b   1.000
_cell.length_c   1.000
_cell.angle_alpha   90.00
_cell.angle_beta   90.00
_cell.angle_gamma   90.00
#
_symmetry.space_group_name_H-M   'P 1'
#
loop_
_entity.id
_entity.type
_entity.pdbx_description
1 polymer ?
#
loop_
_entity_poly.entity_id
_entity_poly.type
_entity_poly.pdbx_seq_one_letter_code
_entity_poly.pdbx_strand_id
1 'polypeptide(L)'
;LVAQWKQSRTQSEDIHHKLMQAYPEVPDWWYASLFVIMTAIALFTCEYYKYMPWWAVLLAILIAVVFALPVGLIQALTNQQPGLNIITEYVIGYILPGEPIPNVTFKTLGYISMAQAMLFTSDLKLGHYMKIPPRAMFWAQLIGTVIAGLVNLLTANWLLKSQKGICEDNEEFMCPSANTFFSASVIWGVIAPNLMFGPTSIYNAINYFFLIGFILPIPFFYLKKAFPNTWMDFIHIPVLLAATGMMPPAQAYHYTNWLVVGFAFQFFARRYHPEWHLRFTYVLSAAFDSGVAFMVLLSFFIFTIRDANAPIWWGNPESDICKLDGYPLMAPKSGKHDPFSEDPEAMYVFPIPYSPSARMAV
;
A
#
# COMPACT_ATOMS: atom_id res chain seq x y z
N LEU A 1 1.71 11.51 -21.75
CA LEU A 1 0.39 10.94 -22.09
C LEU A 1 0.09 11.04 -23.59
N VAL A 2 -0.10 12.24 -24.17
CA VAL A 2 -0.43 12.38 -25.60
C VAL A 2 0.62 11.75 -26.54
N ALA A 3 1.91 11.89 -26.24
CA ALA A 3 2.97 11.25 -27.03
C ALA A 3 2.89 9.71 -27.00
N GLN A 4 2.69 9.12 -25.81
CA GLN A 4 2.52 7.67 -25.62
C GLN A 4 1.24 7.16 -26.30
N TRP A 5 0.14 7.92 -26.23
CA TRP A 5 -1.11 7.60 -26.89
C TRP A 5 -1.01 7.64 -28.43
N LYS A 6 -0.21 8.55 -28.99
CA LYS A 6 0.11 8.55 -30.43
C LYS A 6 1.02 7.37 -30.79
N GLN A 7 2.02 7.11 -29.96
CA GLN A 7 3.01 6.06 -30.18
C GLN A 7 2.39 4.66 -30.14
N SER A 8 1.43 4.41 -29.26
CA SER A 8 0.71 3.12 -29.20
C SER A 8 -0.07 2.79 -30.46
N ARG A 9 -0.42 3.79 -31.29
CA ARG A 9 -1.15 3.61 -32.56
C ARG A 9 -0.22 3.49 -33.76
N THR A 10 1.04 3.90 -33.64
CA THR A 10 2.02 3.93 -34.73
C THR A 10 3.14 2.91 -34.58
N GLN A 11 3.22 2.20 -33.45
CA GLN A 11 4.29 1.24 -33.20
C GLN A 11 4.12 0.02 -34.11
N SER A 12 5.22 -0.42 -34.73
CA SER A 12 5.26 -1.65 -35.52
C SER A 12 4.80 -2.84 -34.68
N GLU A 13 3.87 -3.63 -35.19
CA GLU A 13 3.36 -4.83 -34.51
C GLU A 13 4.51 -5.72 -34.01
N ASP A 14 4.63 -5.82 -32.68
CA ASP A 14 5.54 -6.73 -32.00
C ASP A 14 5.27 -8.17 -32.47
N ILE A 15 6.32 -8.99 -32.56
CA ILE A 15 6.21 -10.41 -32.90
C ILE A 15 5.24 -11.14 -31.95
N HIS A 16 5.20 -10.73 -30.68
CA HIS A 16 4.23 -11.24 -29.72
C HIS A 16 2.79 -10.89 -30.10
N HIS A 17 2.56 -9.66 -30.58
CA HIS A 17 1.23 -9.25 -31.01
C HIS A 17 0.78 -10.02 -32.26
N LYS A 18 1.67 -10.21 -33.24
CA LYS A 18 1.38 -11.01 -34.44
C LYS A 18 1.03 -12.47 -34.11
N LEU A 19 1.77 -13.09 -33.19
CA LEU A 19 1.47 -14.45 -32.73
C LEU A 19 0.15 -14.54 -31.97
N MET A 20 -0.22 -13.47 -31.26
CA MET A 20 -1.48 -13.40 -30.50
C MET A 20 -2.72 -13.12 -31.35
N GLN A 21 -2.57 -12.56 -32.57
CA GLN A 21 -3.68 -12.38 -33.51
C GLN A 21 -4.37 -13.69 -33.92
N ALA A 22 -3.72 -14.85 -33.72
CA ALA A 22 -4.32 -16.16 -33.94
C ALA A 22 -5.43 -16.49 -32.91
N TYR A 23 -5.44 -15.84 -31.76
CA TYR A 23 -6.43 -16.07 -30.71
C TYR A 23 -7.53 -15.02 -30.75
N PRO A 24 -8.81 -15.41 -30.55
CA PRO A 24 -9.90 -14.46 -30.48
C PRO A 24 -9.76 -13.60 -29.21
N GLU A 25 -9.84 -12.28 -29.39
CA GLU A 25 -9.86 -11.35 -28.28
C GLU A 25 -11.13 -11.53 -27.41
N VAL A 26 -11.04 -11.03 -26.18
CA VAL A 26 -12.18 -10.99 -25.26
C VAL A 26 -13.11 -9.87 -25.73
N PRO A 27 -14.40 -10.15 -25.94
CA PRO A 27 -15.35 -9.10 -26.31
C PRO A 27 -15.43 -8.03 -25.21
N ASP A 28 -15.38 -6.76 -25.58
CA ASP A 28 -15.45 -5.63 -24.64
C ASP A 28 -16.69 -5.68 -23.73
N TRP A 29 -17.80 -6.27 -24.21
CA TRP A 29 -19.02 -6.42 -23.42
C TRP A 29 -18.85 -7.34 -22.21
N TRP A 30 -17.88 -8.27 -22.20
CA TRP A 30 -17.60 -9.09 -21.01
C TRP A 30 -17.11 -8.19 -19.87
N TYR A 31 -16.14 -7.32 -20.15
CA TYR A 31 -15.64 -6.33 -19.20
C TYR A 31 -16.71 -5.32 -18.80
N ALA A 32 -17.47 -4.81 -19.76
CA ALA A 32 -18.53 -3.84 -19.49
C ALA A 32 -19.64 -4.44 -18.61
N SER A 33 -20.07 -5.67 -18.90
CA SER A 33 -21.08 -6.36 -18.09
C SER A 33 -20.60 -6.61 -16.66
N LEU A 34 -19.35 -7.05 -16.49
CA LEU A 34 -18.75 -7.26 -15.19
C LEU A 34 -18.64 -5.95 -14.40
N PHE A 35 -18.22 -4.86 -15.05
CA PHE A 35 -18.16 -3.54 -14.44
C PHE A 35 -19.53 -3.06 -13.96
N VAL A 36 -20.56 -3.19 -14.79
CA VAL A 36 -21.94 -2.78 -14.43
C VAL A 36 -22.48 -3.63 -13.28
N ILE A 37 -22.32 -4.96 -13.34
CA ILE A 37 -22.79 -5.87 -12.28
C ILE A 37 -22.10 -5.58 -10.95
N MET A 38 -20.76 -5.44 -10.95
CA MET A 38 -20.00 -5.17 -9.73
C MET A 38 -20.30 -3.77 -9.16
N THR A 39 -20.52 -2.77 -10.03
CA THR A 39 -20.94 -1.44 -9.60
C THR A 39 -22.33 -1.48 -8.96
N ALA A 40 -23.28 -2.23 -9.52
CA ALA A 40 -24.61 -2.40 -8.95
C ALA A 40 -24.57 -3.10 -7.58
N ILE A 41 -23.74 -4.14 -7.43
CA ILE A 41 -23.52 -4.82 -6.14
C ILE A 41 -22.89 -3.85 -5.13
N ALA A 42 -21.91 -3.04 -5.54
CA ALA A 42 -21.28 -2.06 -4.65
C ALA A 42 -22.28 -1.00 -4.17
N LEU A 43 -23.09 -0.45 -5.08
CA LEU A 43 -24.15 0.51 -4.74
C LEU A 43 -25.18 -0.10 -3.79
N PHE A 44 -25.69 -1.29 -4.09
CA PHE A 44 -26.65 -1.99 -3.24
C PHE A 44 -26.08 -2.26 -1.85
N THR A 45 -24.84 -2.75 -1.76
CA THR A 45 -24.21 -3.08 -0.48
C THR A 45 -23.97 -1.82 0.36
N CYS A 46 -23.50 -0.74 -0.25
CA CYS A 46 -23.24 0.51 0.47
C CYS A 46 -24.53 1.15 1.00
N GLU A 47 -25.60 1.14 0.21
CA GLU A 47 -26.89 1.72 0.59
C GLU A 47 -27.62 0.83 1.63
N TYR A 48 -27.64 -0.49 1.43
CA TYR A 48 -28.34 -1.43 2.31
C TYR A 48 -27.71 -1.50 3.71
N TYR A 49 -26.37 -1.59 3.80
CA TYR A 49 -25.66 -1.64 5.07
C TYR A 49 -25.28 -0.24 5.61
N LYS A 50 -25.70 0.84 4.92
CA LYS A 50 -25.39 2.23 5.27
C LYS A 50 -23.89 2.50 5.48
N TYR A 51 -23.04 1.88 4.68
CA TYR A 51 -21.60 2.12 4.74
C TYR A 51 -21.22 3.47 4.15
N MET A 52 -21.93 3.91 3.11
CA MET A 52 -21.63 5.12 2.35
C MET A 52 -22.83 5.49 1.47
N PRO A 53 -23.11 6.78 1.23
CA PRO A 53 -24.14 7.18 0.27
C PRO A 53 -23.80 6.75 -1.17
N TRP A 54 -24.82 6.37 -1.95
CA TRP A 54 -24.68 5.89 -3.33
C TRP A 54 -23.84 6.81 -4.26
N TRP A 55 -23.93 8.13 -4.10
CA TRP A 55 -23.20 9.08 -4.95
C TRP A 55 -21.69 9.03 -4.69
N ALA A 56 -21.26 8.73 -3.46
CA ALA A 56 -19.84 8.64 -3.11
C ALA A 56 -19.20 7.38 -3.69
N VAL A 57 -19.98 6.31 -3.89
CA VAL A 57 -19.52 5.11 -4.63
C VAL A 57 -19.17 5.48 -6.07
N LEU A 58 -20.04 6.24 -6.76
CA LEU A 58 -19.78 6.68 -8.13
C LEU A 58 -18.57 7.62 -8.20
N LEU A 59 -18.40 8.49 -7.21
CA LEU A 59 -17.23 9.36 -7.10
C LEU A 59 -15.93 8.55 -6.92
N ALA A 60 -15.94 7.51 -6.06
CA ALA A 60 -14.78 6.64 -5.85
C ALA A 60 -14.37 5.93 -7.16
N ILE A 61 -15.35 5.39 -7.89
CA ILE A 61 -15.13 4.74 -9.19
C ILE A 61 -14.57 5.74 -10.22
N LEU A 62 -15.10 6.96 -10.27
CA LEU A 62 -14.61 8.00 -11.17
C LEU A 62 -13.15 8.33 -10.90
N ILE A 63 -12.76 8.49 -9.63
CA ILE A 63 -11.37 8.72 -9.24
C ILE A 63 -10.50 7.54 -9.69
N ALA A 64 -10.92 6.29 -9.41
CA ALA A 64 -10.17 5.10 -9.82
C ALA A 64 -9.93 5.07 -11.33
N VAL A 65 -10.95 5.35 -12.16
CA VAL A 65 -10.84 5.34 -13.63
C VAL A 65 -9.90 6.44 -14.13
N VAL A 66 -10.04 7.67 -13.62
CA VAL A 66 -9.21 8.81 -14.04
C VAL A 66 -7.74 8.59 -13.70
N PHE A 67 -7.46 8.05 -12.51
CA PHE A 67 -6.09 7.85 -12.04
C PHE A 67 -5.45 6.53 -12.50
N ALA A 68 -6.23 5.54 -12.95
CA ALA A 68 -5.71 4.29 -13.47
C ALA A 68 -4.73 4.50 -14.64
N LEU A 69 -5.02 5.41 -15.58
CA LEU A 69 -4.15 5.63 -16.75
C LEU A 69 -2.82 6.33 -16.39
N PRO A 70 -2.79 7.45 -15.64
CA PRO A 70 -1.54 8.07 -15.20
C PRO A 70 -0.69 7.15 -14.32
N VAL A 71 -1.30 6.48 -13.34
CA VAL A 71 -0.61 5.51 -12.48
C VAL A 71 -0.07 4.34 -13.31
N GLY A 72 -0.90 3.87 -14.26
CA GLY A 72 -0.57 2.98 -15.37
C GLY A 72 0.79 3.26 -15.99
N LEU A 73 0.92 4.47 -16.51
CA LEU A 73 2.10 4.91 -17.22
C LEU A 73 3.32 5.05 -16.30
N ILE A 74 3.13 5.58 -15.09
CA ILE A 74 4.23 5.72 -14.13
C ILE A 74 4.77 4.34 -13.76
N GLN A 75 3.89 3.42 -13.36
CA GLN A 75 4.28 2.06 -13.00
C GLN A 75 4.96 1.32 -14.16
N ALA A 76 4.50 1.51 -15.40
CA ALA A 76 5.14 0.92 -16.57
C ALA A 76 6.57 1.44 -16.83
N LEU A 77 6.88 2.67 -16.41
CA LEU A 77 8.18 3.30 -16.63
C LEU A 77 9.14 3.12 -15.44
N THR A 78 8.63 3.24 -14.22
CA THR A 78 9.45 3.26 -13.00
C THR A 78 9.35 1.98 -12.18
N ASN A 79 8.45 1.07 -12.53
CA ASN A 79 8.06 -0.09 -11.73
C ASN A 79 7.59 0.29 -10.30
N GLN A 80 7.13 1.54 -10.11
CA GLN A 80 6.61 2.04 -8.85
C GLN A 80 5.14 2.42 -9.01
N GLN A 81 4.31 1.96 -8.08
CA GLN A 81 2.89 2.27 -8.05
C GLN A 81 2.65 3.41 -7.04
N PRO A 82 2.31 4.63 -7.49
CA PRO A 82 1.99 5.73 -6.58
C PRO A 82 0.75 5.40 -5.75
N GLY A 83 0.84 5.59 -4.44
CA GLY A 83 -0.29 5.39 -3.53
C GLY A 83 -1.33 6.50 -3.67
N LEU A 84 -2.56 6.17 -4.07
CA LEU A 84 -3.70 7.10 -4.05
C LEU A 84 -4.48 7.09 -2.73
N ASN A 85 -4.13 6.19 -1.80
CA ASN A 85 -4.73 6.07 -0.47
C ASN A 85 -5.01 7.43 0.18
N ILE A 86 -3.95 8.23 0.34
CA ILE A 86 -4.02 9.51 1.05
C ILE A 86 -4.94 10.48 0.32
N ILE A 87 -4.91 10.54 -1.02
CA ILE A 87 -5.76 11.44 -1.80
C ILE A 87 -7.23 11.04 -1.66
N THR A 88 -7.53 9.73 -1.79
CA THR A 88 -8.91 9.24 -1.64
C THR A 88 -9.47 9.50 -0.24
N GLU A 89 -8.65 9.29 0.79
CA GLU A 89 -9.00 9.56 2.19
C GLU A 89 -9.15 11.06 2.46
N TYR A 90 -8.32 11.91 1.85
CA TYR A 90 -8.42 13.37 1.95
C TYR A 90 -9.73 13.89 1.35
N VAL A 91 -10.08 13.41 0.15
CA VAL A 91 -11.29 13.88 -0.57
C VAL A 91 -12.54 13.53 0.22
N ILE A 92 -12.70 12.26 0.61
CA ILE A 92 -13.90 11.84 1.34
C ILE A 92 -13.94 12.39 2.76
N GLY A 93 -12.79 12.51 3.44
CA GLY A 93 -12.72 13.08 4.78
C GLY A 93 -13.12 14.55 4.84
N TYR A 94 -13.02 15.31 3.75
CA TYR A 94 -13.58 16.66 3.65
C TYR A 94 -15.08 16.68 3.32
N ILE A 95 -15.57 15.69 2.57
CA ILE A 95 -16.98 15.66 2.14
C ILE A 95 -17.88 15.06 3.23
N LEU A 96 -17.42 13.99 3.89
CA LEU A 96 -18.11 13.27 4.97
C LEU A 96 -17.21 13.20 6.21
N PRO A 97 -16.96 14.32 6.90
CA PRO A 97 -16.15 14.34 8.11
C PRO A 97 -16.89 13.64 9.27
N GLY A 98 -16.13 12.97 10.15
CA GLY A 98 -16.66 12.39 11.40
C GLY A 98 -17.00 10.90 11.30
N GLU A 99 -17.08 10.33 10.10
CA GLU A 99 -17.48 8.93 9.91
C GLU A 99 -16.31 8.07 9.37
N PRO A 100 -15.82 7.06 10.13
CA PRO A 100 -14.68 6.23 9.70
C PRO A 100 -15.06 5.20 8.63
N ILE A 101 -16.28 4.68 8.68
CA ILE A 101 -16.75 3.60 7.80
C ILE A 101 -16.82 4.09 6.34
N PRO A 102 -17.46 5.23 6.00
CA PRO A 102 -17.45 5.76 4.65
C PRO A 102 -16.04 6.02 4.13
N ASN A 103 -15.14 6.53 4.98
CA ASN A 103 -13.76 6.80 4.58
C ASN A 103 -13.02 5.52 4.14
N VAL A 104 -13.14 4.45 4.94
CA VAL A 104 -12.54 3.14 4.62
C VAL A 104 -13.14 2.51 3.37
N THR A 105 -14.47 2.57 3.23
CA THR A 105 -15.15 2.06 2.04
C THR A 105 -14.74 2.85 0.79
N PHE A 106 -14.55 4.16 0.90
CA PHE A 106 -14.13 5.03 -0.22
C PHE A 106 -12.72 4.72 -0.68
N LYS A 107 -11.79 4.58 0.26
CA LYS A 107 -10.42 4.15 -0.01
C LYS A 107 -10.40 2.78 -0.69
N THR A 108 -11.22 1.85 -0.24
CA THR A 108 -11.28 0.50 -0.80
C THR A 108 -11.73 0.53 -2.27
N LEU A 109 -12.79 1.28 -2.59
CA LEU A 109 -13.31 1.40 -3.96
C LEU A 109 -12.44 2.32 -4.85
N GLY A 110 -11.85 3.37 -4.31
CA GLY A 110 -11.08 4.36 -5.06
C GLY A 110 -9.62 3.98 -5.30
N TYR A 111 -8.95 3.40 -4.30
CA TYR A 111 -7.54 3.00 -4.39
C TYR A 111 -7.37 1.52 -4.68
N ILE A 112 -7.97 0.62 -3.89
CA ILE A 112 -7.69 -0.82 -4.02
C ILE A 112 -8.18 -1.34 -5.37
N SER A 113 -9.35 -0.90 -5.85
CA SER A 113 -9.82 -1.25 -7.20
C SER A 113 -8.85 -0.79 -8.29
N MET A 114 -8.24 0.38 -8.16
CA MET A 114 -7.21 0.84 -9.11
C MET A 114 -5.93 -0.02 -8.99
N ALA A 115 -5.50 -0.34 -7.78
CA ALA A 115 -4.34 -1.21 -7.57
C ALA A 115 -4.56 -2.60 -8.19
N GLN A 116 -5.76 -3.16 -8.05
CA GLN A 116 -6.17 -4.42 -8.69
C GLN A 116 -6.22 -4.30 -10.22
N ALA A 117 -6.69 -3.18 -10.77
CA ALA A 117 -6.66 -2.95 -12.22
C ALA A 117 -5.23 -2.96 -12.78
N MET A 118 -4.26 -2.44 -12.02
CA MET A 118 -2.85 -2.47 -12.38
C MET A 118 -2.25 -3.89 -12.35
N LEU A 119 -2.55 -4.67 -11.32
CA LEU A 119 -2.16 -6.09 -11.24
C LEU A 119 -2.78 -6.90 -12.39
N PHE A 120 -4.08 -6.70 -12.63
CA PHE A 120 -4.82 -7.31 -13.74
C PHE A 120 -4.16 -7.01 -15.10
N THR A 121 -3.73 -5.77 -15.31
CA THR A 121 -3.03 -5.36 -16.54
C THR A 121 -1.64 -6.00 -16.65
N SER A 122 -0.91 -6.13 -15.54
CA SER A 122 0.39 -6.82 -15.49
C SER A 122 0.25 -8.29 -15.86
N ASP A 123 -0.79 -8.95 -15.35
CA ASP A 123 -1.09 -10.34 -15.67
C ASP A 123 -1.44 -10.52 -17.15
N LEU A 124 -2.28 -9.65 -17.71
CA LEU A 124 -2.58 -9.69 -19.15
C LEU A 124 -1.32 -9.56 -20.01
N LYS A 125 -0.38 -8.70 -19.60
CA LYS A 125 0.92 -8.56 -20.26
C LYS A 125 1.75 -9.84 -20.15
N LEU A 126 1.78 -10.48 -18.98
CA LEU A 126 2.42 -11.79 -18.81
C LEU A 126 1.77 -12.86 -19.71
N GLY A 127 0.44 -12.90 -19.75
CA GLY A 127 -0.32 -13.81 -20.63
C GLY A 127 0.02 -13.61 -22.11
N HIS A 128 0.15 -12.36 -22.55
CA HIS A 128 0.60 -12.00 -23.90
C HIS A 128 2.02 -12.50 -24.20
N TYR A 129 2.94 -12.42 -23.23
CA TYR A 129 4.29 -12.96 -23.39
C TYR A 129 4.34 -14.48 -23.38
N MET A 130 3.45 -15.13 -22.63
CA MET A 130 3.35 -16.59 -22.53
C MET A 130 2.46 -17.23 -23.62
N LYS A 131 1.83 -16.40 -24.46
CA LYS A 131 0.92 -16.81 -25.55
C LYS A 131 -0.30 -17.60 -25.05
N ILE A 132 -0.83 -17.18 -23.91
CA ILE A 132 -2.05 -17.74 -23.32
C ILE A 132 -3.25 -17.08 -24.01
N PRO A 133 -4.26 -17.85 -24.46
CA PRO A 133 -5.43 -17.29 -25.12
C PRO A 133 -6.17 -16.27 -24.21
N PRO A 134 -6.51 -15.06 -24.70
CA PRO A 134 -7.07 -13.98 -23.87
C PRO A 134 -8.35 -14.37 -23.12
N ARG A 135 -9.23 -15.17 -23.74
CA ARG A 135 -10.46 -15.64 -23.11
C ARG A 135 -10.21 -16.58 -21.94
N ALA A 136 -9.21 -17.46 -22.04
CA ALA A 136 -8.84 -18.32 -20.92
C ALA A 136 -8.23 -17.50 -19.78
N MET A 137 -7.44 -16.47 -20.12
CA MET A 137 -6.86 -15.55 -19.14
C MET A 137 -7.95 -14.81 -18.35
N PHE A 138 -8.96 -14.27 -19.04
CA PHE A 138 -10.11 -13.62 -18.40
C PHE A 138 -10.80 -14.52 -17.38
N TRP A 139 -11.12 -15.76 -17.75
CA TRP A 139 -11.77 -16.71 -16.83
C TRP A 139 -10.86 -17.13 -15.69
N ALA A 140 -9.57 -17.35 -15.95
CA ALA A 140 -8.60 -17.69 -14.90
C ALA A 140 -8.49 -16.59 -13.85
N GLN A 141 -8.41 -15.32 -14.27
CA GLN A 141 -8.37 -14.17 -13.38
C GLN A 141 -9.68 -14.00 -12.61
N LEU A 142 -10.83 -14.13 -13.28
CA LEU A 142 -12.13 -13.99 -12.65
C LEU A 142 -12.38 -15.06 -11.58
N ILE A 143 -12.17 -16.33 -11.94
CA ILE A 143 -12.34 -17.47 -11.03
C ILE A 143 -11.32 -17.38 -9.89
N GLY A 144 -10.06 -17.07 -10.20
CA GLY A 144 -9.00 -16.89 -9.22
C GLY A 144 -9.34 -15.79 -8.20
N THR A 145 -9.88 -14.66 -8.65
CA THR A 145 -10.30 -13.55 -7.77
C THR A 145 -11.44 -13.97 -6.84
N VAL A 146 -12.44 -14.69 -7.36
CA VAL A 146 -13.56 -15.20 -6.55
C VAL A 146 -13.07 -16.19 -5.50
N ILE A 147 -12.23 -17.16 -5.88
CA ILE A 147 -11.67 -18.15 -4.96
C ILE A 147 -10.81 -17.44 -3.90
N ALA A 148 -9.92 -16.54 -4.31
CA ALA A 148 -9.05 -15.81 -3.38
C ALA A 148 -9.88 -14.95 -2.41
N GLY A 149 -10.92 -14.27 -2.89
CA GLY A 149 -11.83 -13.49 -2.04
C GLY A 149 -12.54 -14.35 -1.00
N LEU A 150 -13.08 -15.50 -1.41
CA LEU A 150 -13.76 -16.44 -0.52
C LEU A 150 -12.80 -17.05 0.50
N VAL A 151 -11.64 -17.54 0.07
CA VAL A 151 -10.64 -18.16 0.96
C VAL A 151 -10.12 -17.13 1.96
N ASN A 152 -9.79 -15.92 1.52
CA ASN A 152 -9.33 -14.86 2.43
C ASN A 152 -10.41 -14.50 3.47
N LEU A 153 -11.68 -14.39 3.06
CA LEU A 153 -12.78 -14.09 3.97
C LEU A 153 -13.03 -15.23 4.97
N LEU A 154 -12.98 -16.48 4.51
CA LEU A 154 -13.15 -17.66 5.36
C LEU A 154 -12.01 -17.77 6.39
N THR A 155 -10.77 -17.63 5.94
CA THR A 155 -9.59 -17.67 6.82
C THR A 155 -9.63 -16.54 7.84
N ALA A 156 -9.97 -15.31 7.42
CA ALA A 156 -10.11 -14.18 8.34
C ALA A 156 -11.19 -14.43 9.41
N ASN A 157 -12.38 -14.89 9.01
CA ASN A 157 -13.45 -15.21 9.94
C ASN A 157 -13.12 -16.39 10.88
N TRP A 158 -12.41 -17.39 10.36
CA TRP A 158 -11.96 -18.53 11.16
C TRP A 158 -10.93 -18.10 12.20
N LEU A 159 -9.94 -17.31 11.79
CA LEU A 159 -8.90 -16.81 12.67
C LEU A 159 -9.51 -15.99 13.82
N LEU A 160 -10.35 -15.01 13.50
CA LEU A 160 -11.06 -14.16 14.48
C LEU A 160 -11.93 -14.93 15.48
N LYS A 161 -12.45 -16.11 15.10
CA LYS A 161 -13.27 -16.96 15.99
C LYS A 161 -12.44 -17.96 16.79
N SER A 162 -11.33 -18.44 16.23
CA SER A 162 -10.53 -19.51 16.82
C SER A 162 -9.55 -18.99 17.87
N GLN A 163 -8.96 -17.81 17.65
CA GLN A 163 -7.90 -17.28 18.50
C GLN A 163 -8.40 -16.05 19.27
N LYS A 164 -8.17 -16.05 20.59
CA LYS A 164 -8.55 -14.93 21.47
C LYS A 164 -7.45 -13.86 21.44
N GLY A 165 -7.85 -12.59 21.40
CA GLY A 165 -6.91 -11.45 21.45
C GLY A 165 -6.10 -11.20 20.17
N ILE A 166 -6.61 -11.59 18.99
CA ILE A 166 -5.98 -11.26 17.71
C ILE A 166 -5.96 -9.74 17.52
N CYS A 167 -4.79 -9.19 17.16
CA CYS A 167 -4.54 -7.76 16.95
C CYS A 167 -4.59 -6.87 18.21
N GLU A 168 -4.71 -7.45 19.41
CA GLU A 168 -4.69 -6.72 20.70
C GLU A 168 -3.34 -6.90 21.42
N ASP A 169 -3.22 -7.90 22.31
CA ASP A 169 -2.04 -8.13 23.17
C ASP A 169 -1.26 -9.40 22.80
N ASN A 170 -1.54 -10.01 21.65
CA ASN A 170 -0.85 -11.22 21.21
C ASN A 170 0.38 -10.87 20.36
N GLU A 171 1.57 -11.10 20.92
CA GLU A 171 2.85 -10.87 20.22
C GLU A 171 2.96 -11.62 18.88
N GLU A 172 2.29 -12.77 18.75
CA GLU A 172 2.30 -13.56 17.51
C GLU A 172 1.35 -12.99 16.43
N PHE A 173 0.29 -12.27 16.83
CA PHE A 173 -0.76 -11.74 15.95
C PHE A 173 -0.97 -10.23 16.13
N MET A 174 0.08 -9.44 15.97
CA MET A 174 0.02 -7.97 16.09
C MET A 174 -0.78 -7.26 14.99
N CYS A 175 -1.11 -7.94 13.88
CA CYS A 175 -1.82 -7.39 12.72
C CYS A 175 -1.41 -5.96 12.26
N PRO A 176 -0.12 -5.69 11.98
CA PRO A 176 0.35 -4.31 11.76
C PRO A 176 -0.39 -3.57 10.63
N SER A 177 -0.68 -4.29 9.53
CA SER A 177 -1.42 -3.73 8.39
C SER A 177 -2.87 -3.37 8.74
N ALA A 178 -3.55 -4.19 9.55
CA ALA A 178 -4.93 -3.92 9.98
C ALA A 178 -4.98 -2.74 10.95
N ASN A 179 -4.04 -2.68 11.90
CA ASN A 179 -3.91 -1.56 12.85
C ASN A 179 -3.56 -0.24 12.15
N THR A 180 -2.71 -0.28 11.12
CA THR A 180 -2.44 0.90 10.27
C THR A 180 -3.68 1.34 9.51
N PHE A 181 -4.45 0.39 8.96
CA PHE A 181 -5.67 0.67 8.23
C PHE A 181 -6.77 1.25 9.14
N PHE A 182 -6.91 0.71 10.35
CA PHE A 182 -7.79 1.25 11.39
C PHE A 182 -7.36 2.65 11.84
N SER A 183 -6.09 2.85 12.16
CA SER A 183 -5.57 4.17 12.57
C SER A 183 -5.76 5.22 11.48
N ALA A 184 -5.56 4.85 10.20
CA ALA A 184 -5.84 5.72 9.07
C ALA A 184 -7.33 6.12 9.01
N SER A 185 -8.25 5.19 9.29
CA SER A 185 -9.69 5.49 9.33
C SER A 185 -10.06 6.54 10.39
N VAL A 186 -9.38 6.51 11.53
CA VAL A 186 -9.58 7.47 12.62
C VAL A 186 -9.01 8.85 12.24
N ILE A 187 -7.78 8.88 11.73
CA ILE A 187 -7.10 10.13 11.34
C ILE A 187 -7.86 10.84 10.21
N TRP A 188 -8.18 10.11 9.14
CA TRP A 188 -8.72 10.71 7.92
C TRP A 188 -10.25 10.78 7.90
N GLY A 189 -10.94 9.86 8.60
CA GLY A 189 -12.41 9.82 8.67
C GLY A 189 -12.96 10.58 9.86
N VAL A 190 -12.67 10.12 11.08
CA VAL A 190 -13.26 10.65 12.33
C VAL A 190 -12.78 12.07 12.62
N ILE A 191 -11.47 12.28 12.70
CA ILE A 191 -10.90 13.60 12.98
C ILE A 191 -11.08 14.51 11.76
N ALA A 192 -11.07 13.91 10.57
CA ALA A 192 -11.09 14.56 9.28
C ALA A 192 -9.84 15.44 9.01
N PRO A 193 -9.48 15.66 7.73
CA PRO A 193 -8.28 16.40 7.40
C PRO A 193 -8.30 17.86 7.87
N ASN A 194 -9.49 18.45 8.00
CA ASN A 194 -9.64 19.84 8.45
C ASN A 194 -9.17 20.05 9.89
N LEU A 195 -9.47 19.13 10.81
CA LEU A 195 -9.03 19.26 12.20
C LEU A 195 -7.60 18.75 12.38
N MET A 196 -7.21 17.69 11.66
CA MET A 196 -5.85 17.13 11.79
C MET A 196 -4.78 18.00 11.11
N PHE A 197 -5.05 18.59 9.94
CA PHE A 197 -4.04 19.32 9.16
C PHE A 197 -4.45 20.77 8.84
N GLY A 198 -5.59 21.25 9.36
CA GLY A 198 -6.02 22.64 9.18
C GLY A 198 -5.11 23.66 9.86
N PRO A 199 -5.40 24.97 9.69
CA PRO A 199 -4.53 26.06 10.16
C PRO A 199 -4.29 26.08 11.68
N THR A 200 -5.21 25.51 12.45
CA THR A 200 -5.18 25.46 13.91
C THR A 200 -4.47 24.21 14.48
N SER A 201 -4.05 23.29 13.61
CA SER A 201 -3.41 22.04 14.01
C SER A 201 -1.88 22.15 14.09
N ILE A 202 -1.30 21.37 14.98
CA ILE A 202 0.16 21.16 15.07
C ILE A 202 0.74 20.51 13.82
N TYR A 203 -0.08 19.79 13.04
CA TYR A 203 0.35 19.09 11.83
C TYR A 203 0.09 19.87 10.55
N ASN A 204 -0.29 21.15 10.62
CA ASN A 204 -0.51 21.97 9.43
C ASN A 204 0.70 21.98 8.48
N ALA A 205 1.91 21.94 9.04
CA ALA A 205 3.15 21.91 8.30
C ALA A 205 3.23 20.74 7.30
N ILE A 206 2.53 19.63 7.58
CA ILE A 206 2.56 18.42 6.74
C ILE A 206 1.93 18.68 5.36
N ASN A 207 0.97 19.60 5.25
CA ASN A 207 0.35 19.93 3.97
C ASN A 207 1.31 20.58 2.98
N TYR A 208 2.37 21.25 3.45
CA TYR A 208 3.39 21.82 2.57
C TYR A 208 4.22 20.75 1.86
N PHE A 209 4.22 19.48 2.32
CA PHE A 209 4.91 18.41 1.61
C PHE A 209 4.24 18.08 0.27
N PHE A 210 2.95 18.33 0.07
CA PHE A 210 2.33 18.24 -1.26
C PHE A 210 2.94 19.28 -2.21
N LEU A 211 3.15 20.51 -1.72
CA LEU A 211 3.78 21.57 -2.50
C LEU A 211 5.25 21.26 -2.77
N ILE A 212 5.99 20.79 -1.76
CA ILE A 212 7.38 20.35 -1.94
C ILE A 212 7.43 19.22 -2.98
N GLY A 213 6.57 18.21 -2.88
CA GLY A 213 6.50 17.13 -3.86
C GLY A 213 6.20 17.59 -5.30
N PHE A 214 5.40 18.65 -5.46
CA PHE A 214 5.11 19.26 -6.75
C PHE A 214 6.28 20.09 -7.29
N ILE A 215 6.96 20.85 -6.43
CA ILE A 215 8.06 21.74 -6.83
C ILE A 215 9.36 20.97 -7.04
N LEU A 216 9.67 19.98 -6.20
CA LEU A 216 10.96 19.29 -6.16
C LEU A 216 11.40 18.71 -7.52
N PRO A 217 10.52 18.14 -8.38
CA PRO A 217 10.94 17.70 -9.72
C PRO A 217 11.42 18.82 -10.65
N ILE A 218 10.96 20.07 -10.45
CA ILE A 218 11.23 21.19 -11.37
C ILE A 218 12.71 21.61 -11.35
N PRO A 219 13.34 21.91 -10.19
CA PRO A 219 14.78 22.20 -10.14
C PRO A 219 15.64 21.08 -10.72
N PHE A 220 15.32 19.82 -10.43
CA PHE A 220 16.09 18.68 -10.93
C PHE A 220 15.95 18.48 -12.44
N PHE A 221 14.79 18.82 -13.01
CA PHE A 221 14.61 18.86 -14.47
C PHE A 221 15.51 19.90 -15.13
N TYR A 222 15.57 21.12 -14.58
CA TYR A 222 16.45 22.17 -15.12
C TYR A 222 17.92 21.86 -14.88
N LEU A 223 18.27 21.28 -13.74
CA LEU A 223 19.64 20.85 -13.44
C LEU A 223 20.11 19.77 -14.42
N LYS A 224 19.25 18.79 -14.72
CA LYS A 224 19.49 17.78 -15.75
C LYS A 224 19.69 18.39 -17.12
N LYS A 225 18.89 19.41 -17.47
CA LYS A 225 19.03 20.13 -18.75
C LYS A 225 20.31 20.95 -18.83
N ALA A 226 20.79 21.52 -17.71
CA ALA A 226 22.01 22.31 -17.65
C ALA A 226 23.28 21.43 -17.69
N PHE A 227 23.24 20.23 -17.10
CA PHE A 227 24.37 19.29 -17.04
C PHE A 227 24.03 17.93 -17.69
N PRO A 228 23.86 17.87 -19.02
CA PRO A 228 23.58 16.61 -19.71
C PRO A 228 24.77 15.63 -19.59
N ASN A 229 24.49 14.33 -19.49
CA ASN A 229 25.47 13.22 -19.39
C ASN A 229 26.25 13.12 -18.08
N THR A 230 25.72 13.67 -16.98
CA THR A 230 26.28 13.46 -15.64
C THR A 230 25.43 12.49 -14.82
N TRP A 231 25.91 12.08 -13.65
CA TRP A 231 25.21 11.18 -12.73
C TRP A 231 23.81 11.68 -12.29
N MET A 232 23.53 12.97 -12.47
CA MET A 232 22.22 13.59 -12.27
C MET A 232 21.13 12.97 -13.16
N ASP A 233 21.48 12.33 -14.27
CA ASP A 233 20.54 11.61 -15.13
C ASP A 233 19.86 10.42 -14.44
N PHE A 234 20.49 9.86 -13.40
CA PHE A 234 20.00 8.71 -12.63
C PHE A 234 19.13 9.10 -11.43
N ILE A 235 19.00 10.40 -11.11
CA ILE A 235 18.21 10.86 -9.96
C ILE A 235 16.73 10.91 -10.36
N HIS A 236 15.95 9.97 -9.84
CA HIS A 236 14.50 9.94 -9.98
C HIS A 236 13.82 10.38 -8.68
N ILE A 237 13.51 11.67 -8.58
CA ILE A 237 12.89 12.27 -7.39
C ILE A 237 11.61 11.55 -6.94
N PRO A 238 10.65 11.21 -7.82
CA PRO A 238 9.44 10.49 -7.39
C PRO A 238 9.74 9.13 -6.79
N VAL A 239 10.75 8.41 -7.31
CA VAL A 239 11.17 7.11 -6.79
C VAL A 239 11.81 7.26 -5.41
N LEU A 240 12.62 8.30 -5.23
CA LEU A 240 13.28 8.60 -3.95
C LEU A 240 12.27 8.98 -2.86
N LEU A 241 11.26 9.79 -3.19
CA LEU A 241 10.19 10.14 -2.25
C LEU A 241 9.24 8.95 -1.97
N ALA A 242 9.05 8.05 -2.93
CA ALA A 242 8.23 6.86 -2.75
C ALA A 242 8.92 5.78 -1.89
N ALA A 243 10.23 5.87 -1.66
CA ALA A 243 10.99 4.84 -0.94
C ALA A 243 10.42 4.55 0.46
N THR A 244 9.95 5.56 1.17
CA THR A 244 9.34 5.41 2.51
C THR A 244 7.84 5.13 2.48
N GLY A 245 7.26 4.79 1.32
CA GLY A 245 5.81 4.66 1.14
C GLY A 245 5.16 3.48 1.87
N MET A 246 5.95 2.51 2.35
CA MET A 246 5.48 1.38 3.15
C MET A 246 5.56 1.63 4.66
N MET A 247 6.02 2.80 5.09
CA MET A 247 6.08 3.20 6.49
C MET A 247 4.85 4.05 6.85
N PRO A 248 3.97 3.61 7.77
CA PRO A 248 3.78 2.26 8.32
C PRO A 248 3.02 1.32 7.35
N PRO A 249 3.05 -0.03 7.51
CA PRO A 249 3.47 -0.80 8.69
C PRO A 249 4.95 -1.22 8.73
N ALA A 250 5.74 -0.93 7.70
CA ALA A 250 7.15 -1.33 7.68
C ALA A 250 7.95 -0.55 8.74
N GLN A 251 8.43 -1.27 9.75
CA GLN A 251 9.36 -0.75 10.76
C GLN A 251 10.73 -0.37 10.15
N ALA A 252 11.49 0.45 10.88
CA ALA A 252 12.78 0.98 10.42
C ALA A 252 13.78 -0.11 10.03
N TYR A 253 13.78 -1.25 10.72
CA TYR A 253 14.71 -2.36 10.42
C TYR A 253 14.47 -2.97 9.04
N HIS A 254 13.23 -2.96 8.53
CA HIS A 254 12.93 -3.46 7.19
C HIS A 254 13.69 -2.68 6.14
N TYR A 255 13.78 -1.36 6.31
CA TYR A 255 14.49 -0.48 5.37
C TYR A 255 16.00 -0.65 5.43
N THR A 256 16.59 -0.76 6.63
CA THR A 256 18.03 -1.04 6.75
C THR A 256 18.39 -2.40 6.17
N ASN A 257 17.60 -3.44 6.45
CA ASN A 257 17.82 -4.77 5.86
C ASN A 257 17.64 -4.76 4.34
N TRP A 258 16.60 -4.07 3.84
CA TRP A 258 16.37 -3.92 2.41
C TRP A 258 17.54 -3.21 1.70
N LEU A 259 18.11 -2.16 2.31
CA LEU A 259 19.29 -1.47 1.77
C LEU A 259 20.53 -2.37 1.75
N VAL A 260 20.76 -3.15 2.82
CA VAL A 260 21.91 -4.07 2.91
C VAL A 260 21.81 -5.18 1.87
N VAL A 261 20.65 -5.83 1.76
CA VAL A 261 20.41 -6.89 0.77
C VAL A 261 20.45 -6.30 -0.65
N GLY A 262 19.84 -5.13 -0.85
CA GLY A 262 19.90 -4.40 -2.11
C GLY A 262 21.33 -4.10 -2.54
N PHE A 263 22.19 -3.62 -1.62
CA PHE A 263 23.60 -3.39 -1.89
C PHE A 263 24.36 -4.70 -2.21
N ALA A 264 24.16 -5.74 -1.41
CA ALA A 264 24.82 -7.03 -1.62
C ALA A 264 24.49 -7.64 -3.00
N PHE A 265 23.23 -7.60 -3.43
CA PHE A 265 22.82 -8.21 -4.70
C PHE A 265 22.97 -7.29 -5.90
N GLN A 266 22.58 -6.01 -5.78
CA GLN A 266 22.56 -5.07 -6.90
C GLN A 266 23.90 -4.38 -7.15
N PHE A 267 24.70 -4.17 -6.11
CA PHE A 267 26.04 -3.60 -6.27
C PHE A 267 27.11 -4.70 -6.29
N PHE A 268 27.20 -5.52 -5.25
CA PHE A 268 28.29 -6.50 -5.14
C PHE A 268 28.12 -7.68 -6.12
N ALA A 269 27.03 -8.45 -6.02
CA ALA A 269 26.84 -9.62 -6.88
C ALA A 269 26.76 -9.26 -8.37
N ARG A 270 26.08 -8.16 -8.71
CA ARG A 270 25.99 -7.69 -10.10
C ARG A 270 27.33 -7.23 -10.68
N ARG A 271 28.21 -6.62 -9.88
CA ARG A 271 29.50 -6.08 -10.35
C ARG A 271 30.61 -7.12 -10.38
N TYR A 272 30.69 -7.97 -9.36
CA TYR A 272 31.79 -8.93 -9.20
C TYR A 272 31.43 -10.34 -9.72
N HIS A 273 30.14 -10.70 -9.79
CA HIS A 273 29.67 -12.02 -10.24
C HIS A 273 28.46 -11.94 -11.20
N PRO A 274 28.60 -11.26 -12.37
CA PRO A 274 27.48 -10.97 -13.26
C PRO A 274 26.80 -12.22 -13.84
N GLU A 275 27.57 -13.27 -14.15
CA GLU A 275 27.01 -14.52 -14.70
C GLU A 275 26.09 -15.22 -13.70
N TRP A 276 26.49 -15.26 -12.44
CA TRP A 276 25.67 -15.82 -11.37
C TRP A 276 24.43 -14.96 -11.14
N HIS A 277 24.60 -13.63 -11.10
CA HIS A 277 23.50 -12.70 -10.86
C HIS A 277 22.41 -12.83 -11.93
N LEU A 278 22.77 -12.91 -13.22
CA LEU A 278 21.80 -13.03 -14.32
C LEU A 278 21.03 -14.35 -14.31
N ARG A 279 21.63 -15.44 -13.82
CA ARG A 279 21.01 -16.77 -13.81
C ARG A 279 20.15 -17.01 -12.56
N PHE A 280 20.62 -16.59 -11.38
CA PHE A 280 20.05 -17.07 -10.12
C PHE A 280 19.31 -16.02 -9.30
N THR A 281 19.53 -14.72 -9.51
CA THR A 281 18.95 -13.68 -8.61
C THR A 281 17.42 -13.75 -8.55
N TYR A 282 16.76 -13.85 -9.70
CA TYR A 282 15.29 -13.93 -9.72
C TYR A 282 14.75 -15.23 -9.13
N VAL A 283 15.45 -16.34 -9.36
CA VAL A 283 15.07 -17.66 -8.79
C VAL A 283 15.24 -17.64 -7.27
N LEU A 284 16.33 -17.06 -6.77
CA LEU A 284 16.58 -16.92 -5.34
C LEU A 284 15.57 -15.98 -4.67
N SER A 285 15.20 -14.87 -5.33
CA SER A 285 14.13 -13.98 -4.85
C SER A 285 12.82 -14.75 -4.69
N ALA A 286 12.39 -15.48 -5.72
CA ALA A 286 11.18 -16.31 -5.67
C ALA A 286 11.26 -17.40 -4.58
N ALA A 287 12.45 -17.97 -4.36
CA ALA A 287 12.67 -18.95 -3.30
C ALA A 287 12.56 -18.32 -1.89
N PHE A 288 13.05 -17.09 -1.69
CA PHE A 288 12.88 -16.39 -0.42
C PHE A 288 11.42 -16.03 -0.15
N ASP A 289 10.69 -15.50 -1.15
CA ASP A 289 9.26 -15.19 -0.99
C ASP A 289 8.44 -16.44 -0.64
N SER A 290 8.69 -17.55 -1.35
CA SER A 290 8.03 -18.82 -1.09
C SER A 290 8.44 -19.42 0.26
N GLY A 291 9.72 -19.30 0.62
CA GLY A 291 10.26 -19.79 1.88
C GLY A 291 9.65 -19.07 3.09
N VAL A 292 9.49 -17.75 3.02
CA VAL A 292 8.82 -16.98 4.08
C VAL A 292 7.37 -17.44 4.22
N ALA A 293 6.62 -17.57 3.12
CA ALA A 293 5.23 -18.03 3.17
C ALA A 293 5.10 -19.43 3.80
N PHE A 294 5.98 -20.36 3.44
CA PHE A 294 6.01 -21.70 4.03
C PHE A 294 6.38 -21.66 5.52
N MET A 295 7.38 -20.87 5.90
CA MET A 295 7.80 -20.73 7.30
C MET A 295 6.73 -20.08 8.16
N VAL A 296 5.98 -19.09 7.66
CA VAL A 296 4.83 -18.50 8.38
C VAL A 296 3.78 -19.57 8.65
N LEU A 297 3.43 -20.38 7.65
CA LEU A 297 2.46 -21.46 7.82
C LEU A 297 2.96 -22.52 8.81
N LEU A 298 4.24 -22.88 8.74
CA LEU A 298 4.86 -23.82 9.66
C LEU A 298 4.86 -23.29 11.10
N SER A 299 5.25 -22.03 11.29
CA SER A 299 5.22 -21.35 12.59
C SER A 299 3.82 -21.31 13.17
N PHE A 300 2.80 -21.04 12.35
CA PHE A 300 1.40 -21.09 12.76
C PHE A 300 0.99 -22.48 13.29
N PHE A 301 1.35 -23.56 12.59
CA PHE A 301 1.03 -24.92 13.05
C PHE A 301 1.81 -25.35 14.29
N ILE A 302 3.03 -24.85 14.49
CA ILE A 302 3.90 -25.23 15.61
C ILE A 302 3.58 -24.42 16.85
N PHE A 303 3.58 -23.10 16.74
CA PHE A 303 3.52 -22.18 17.88
C PHE A 303 2.07 -21.84 18.22
N THR A 304 1.29 -21.37 17.25
CA THR A 304 -0.08 -20.92 17.51
C THR A 304 -1.04 -22.06 17.83
N ILE A 305 -1.07 -23.13 17.03
CA ILE A 305 -2.04 -24.23 17.26
C ILE A 305 -1.71 -25.05 18.52
N ARG A 306 -0.43 -25.16 18.89
CA ARG A 306 -0.01 -25.91 20.09
C ARG A 306 0.18 -25.04 21.33
N ASP A 307 -0.12 -23.74 21.24
CA ASP A 307 0.07 -22.77 22.32
C ASP A 307 1.51 -22.82 22.88
N ALA A 308 2.48 -22.89 21.97
CA ALA A 308 3.89 -23.02 22.28
C ALA A 308 4.60 -21.69 22.00
N ASN A 309 5.33 -21.18 22.99
CA ASN A 309 6.07 -19.92 22.84
C ASN A 309 7.26 -20.09 21.89
N ALA A 310 7.47 -19.10 21.02
CA ALA A 310 8.68 -19.02 20.20
C ALA A 310 9.93 -18.92 21.10
N PRO A 311 11.04 -19.58 20.74
CA PRO A 311 12.28 -19.46 21.50
C PRO A 311 12.80 -18.02 21.44
N ILE A 312 13.36 -17.55 22.56
CA ILE A 312 14.02 -16.25 22.64
C ILE A 312 15.47 -16.42 22.16
N TRP A 313 15.86 -15.65 21.16
CA TRP A 313 17.22 -15.67 20.61
C TRP A 313 17.58 -14.32 20.00
N TRP A 314 18.81 -14.18 19.49
CA TRP A 314 19.30 -12.91 18.95
C TRP A 314 18.46 -12.32 17.80
N GLY A 315 17.73 -13.16 17.06
CA GLY A 315 16.80 -12.75 16.00
C GLY A 315 15.32 -12.72 16.40
N ASN A 316 14.98 -13.13 17.64
CA ASN A 316 13.65 -13.01 18.25
C ASN A 316 13.79 -12.65 19.73
N PRO A 317 14.25 -11.44 20.06
CA PRO A 317 14.38 -11.00 21.44
C PRO A 317 13.01 -10.67 22.05
N GLU A 318 12.89 -10.82 23.36
CA GLU A 318 11.68 -10.52 24.14
C GLU A 318 11.33 -9.03 24.17
N SER A 319 12.26 -8.15 23.80
CA SER A 319 12.03 -6.70 23.74
C SER A 319 12.53 -6.14 22.43
N ASP A 320 11.81 -5.14 21.95
CA ASP A 320 12.10 -4.50 20.68
C ASP A 320 13.54 -3.95 20.68
N ILE A 321 14.31 -4.33 19.65
CA ILE A 321 15.74 -3.96 19.55
C ILE A 321 15.87 -2.44 19.41
N CYS A 322 14.84 -1.79 18.87
CA CYS A 322 14.77 -0.33 18.73
C CYS A 322 13.90 0.29 19.83
N LYS A 323 14.53 0.69 20.93
CA LYS A 323 13.86 1.40 22.06
C LYS A 323 13.14 2.71 21.66
N LEU A 324 13.44 3.24 20.48
CA LEU A 324 12.85 4.47 19.94
C LEU A 324 11.47 4.25 19.30
N ASP A 325 11.05 3.00 19.03
CA ASP A 325 9.78 2.70 18.34
C ASP A 325 8.55 2.76 19.28
N GLY A 326 8.76 2.67 20.60
CA GLY A 326 7.69 2.61 21.60
C GLY A 326 7.19 3.95 22.17
N TYR A 327 7.78 5.09 21.79
CA TYR A 327 7.43 6.39 22.40
C TYR A 327 7.34 7.53 21.37
N PRO A 328 6.30 8.40 21.45
CA PRO A 328 6.17 9.53 20.55
C PRO A 328 7.36 10.51 20.73
N LEU A 329 8.06 10.80 19.63
CA LEU A 329 9.25 11.67 19.61
C LEU A 329 8.96 13.15 19.89
N MET A 330 7.68 13.55 19.98
CA MET A 330 7.28 14.92 20.23
C MET A 330 6.14 14.96 21.24
N ALA A 331 6.41 15.50 22.43
CA ALA A 331 5.34 15.84 23.36
C ALA A 331 4.51 17.01 22.79
N PRO A 332 3.19 16.97 22.93
CA PRO A 332 2.38 18.18 22.79
C PRO A 332 2.86 19.22 23.80
N LYS A 333 2.97 20.48 23.37
CA LYS A 333 3.52 21.59 24.17
C LYS A 333 2.70 21.91 25.43
N SER A 334 1.53 21.31 25.59
CA SER A 334 0.66 21.29 26.78
C SER A 334 -0.59 20.48 26.42
N GLY A 335 -1.26 19.92 27.43
CA GLY A 335 -2.55 19.26 27.23
C GLY A 335 -3.55 20.25 26.63
N LYS A 336 -4.22 19.86 25.55
CA LYS A 336 -5.36 20.61 25.05
C LYS A 336 -6.56 20.25 25.90
N HIS A 337 -7.51 21.18 26.04
CA HIS A 337 -8.80 20.87 26.63
C HIS A 337 -9.43 19.66 25.90
N ASP A 338 -9.83 18.64 26.66
CA ASP A 338 -10.40 17.42 26.10
C ASP A 338 -11.78 17.75 25.52
N PRO A 339 -11.99 17.62 24.18
CA PRO A 339 -13.26 17.93 23.56
C PRO A 339 -14.34 16.86 23.84
N PHE A 340 -13.98 15.75 24.49
CA PHE A 340 -14.87 14.62 24.79
C PHE A 340 -15.12 14.43 26.30
N SER A 341 -14.50 15.24 27.17
CA SER A 341 -14.71 15.20 28.62
C SER A 341 -15.97 15.96 29.02
N GLU A 342 -16.77 15.41 29.93
CA GLU A 342 -17.88 16.11 30.59
C GLU A 342 -17.39 17.24 31.52
N ASP A 343 -16.13 17.15 31.97
CA ASP A 343 -15.48 18.16 32.79
C ASP A 343 -14.77 19.22 31.90
N PRO A 344 -15.20 20.49 31.95
CA PRO A 344 -14.64 21.60 31.17
C PRO A 344 -13.26 22.07 31.64
N GLU A 345 -12.62 21.42 32.61
CA GLU A 345 -11.21 21.68 32.95
C GLU A 345 -10.29 20.49 32.63
N ALA A 346 -10.83 19.38 32.13
CA ALA A 346 -10.04 18.21 31.79
C ALA A 346 -9.10 18.51 30.61
N MET A 347 -7.80 18.34 30.85
CA MET A 347 -6.79 18.39 29.80
C MET A 347 -6.53 16.99 29.24
N TYR A 348 -6.54 16.86 27.92
CA TYR A 348 -6.10 15.66 27.21
C TYR A 348 -4.60 15.47 27.42
N VAL A 349 -4.23 14.53 28.28
CA VAL A 349 -2.84 14.17 28.58
C VAL A 349 -2.39 13.09 27.61
N PHE A 350 -1.51 13.44 26.67
CA PHE A 350 -0.84 12.45 25.82
C PHE A 350 0.17 11.65 26.66
N PRO A 351 0.44 10.38 26.31
CA PRO A 351 1.45 9.57 27.00
C PRO A 351 2.81 10.28 27.03
N ILE A 352 3.44 10.29 28.20
CA ILE A 352 4.68 11.01 28.52
C ILE A 352 5.83 10.47 27.65
N PRO A 353 6.64 11.32 26.99
CA PRO A 353 7.77 10.86 26.16
C PRO A 353 8.95 10.34 27.01
N TYR A 354 9.83 9.58 26.35
CA TYR A 354 11.08 9.07 26.93
C TYR A 354 12.03 10.19 27.36
N SER A 355 12.37 10.24 28.64
CA SER A 355 13.46 11.06 29.20
C SER A 355 14.67 10.17 29.51
N PRO A 356 15.88 10.45 29.00
CA PRO A 356 17.07 9.62 29.22
C PRO A 356 17.53 9.53 30.69
N SER A 357 16.95 10.30 31.61
CA SER A 357 17.45 10.46 32.99
C SER A 357 16.66 9.73 34.10
N ALA A 358 15.60 8.99 33.79
CA ALA A 358 14.70 8.42 34.82
C ALA A 358 14.90 6.91 35.09
N ARG A 359 16.14 6.42 35.09
CA ARG A 359 16.50 5.13 35.72
C ARG A 359 17.58 5.32 36.79
N MET A 360 17.21 6.01 37.86
CA MET A 360 17.80 5.85 39.20
C MET A 360 16.75 6.22 40.26
N ALA A 361 15.65 5.46 40.33
CA ALA A 361 14.89 5.28 41.56
C ALA A 361 13.81 4.22 41.32
N VAL A 362 13.77 3.26 42.25
CA VAL A 362 12.86 2.12 42.39
C VAL A 362 13.27 0.87 41.62
#